data_AF-A0A7S2HK02-F1
#
_entry.id   AF-A0A7S2HK02-F1
#
_cell.length_a   1.000
_cell.length_b   1.000
_cell.length_c   1.000
_cell.angle_alpha   90.00
_cell.angle_beta   90.00
_cell.angle_gamma   90.00
#
_symmetry.space_group_name_H-M   'P 1'
#
loop_
_entity.id
_entity.type
_entity.pdbx_description
1 polymer ?
#
loop_
_entity_poly.entity_id
_entity_poly.type
_entity_poly.pdbx_seq_one_letter_code
_entity_poly.pdbx_strand_id
1 'polypeptide(L)'
;MRCEHPKLQPLNLLNDAEAFLAATCGQADAAATRRRLAQEAEKAAPQDGLTVYVLSRMPVERQVEALARRYVVMSYTRHLRKRLPPATLRTHGSDSKLQGFLRQCAVLVAGNWVLRSSFAGFEGVEECIREILLSLFAQKRGVLTQQDFTKWQGVMRKASGCSAQVIQEIVRGVAEVDQSGAVRLKEKEDADFMRRFPKVVDEFKEWWDKTHRPQIMARFQQLTAGGKGAGKQQTQQQQQAGVEARKRSRLAGEVKEELAKGAMSLPELRRAIQKRNTSTVIRDEELNVVLQNPSNDVVKVRDVYCFGRTGNEANDKFRTVLHVLFRTKDSVTGREIADEYVRTHGEPCKLSSYVTRNFIRELAEKMDGDTWVLKGLMTRGAA
;
A
#
# COMPACT_ATOMS: atom_id res chain seq x y z
N MET A 1 -31.48 -45.90 18.92
CA MET A 1 -32.68 -45.79 19.78
C MET A 1 -33.14 -44.35 19.76
N ARG A 2 -34.31 -44.05 19.16
CA ARG A 2 -34.87 -42.69 19.12
C ARG A 2 -35.76 -42.49 20.34
N CYS A 3 -35.37 -41.59 21.24
CA CYS A 3 -36.24 -41.11 22.31
C CYS A 3 -37.17 -40.04 21.74
N GLU A 4 -38.42 -40.38 21.48
CA GLU A 4 -39.48 -39.43 21.10
C GLU A 4 -40.20 -38.96 22.36
N HIS A 5 -39.64 -37.94 23.03
CA HIS A 5 -40.31 -37.30 24.16
C HIS A 5 -41.19 -36.14 23.63
N PRO A 6 -42.49 -36.06 23.97
CA PRO A 6 -43.48 -35.16 23.34
C PRO A 6 -43.27 -33.65 23.59
N LYS A 7 -42.18 -33.26 24.25
CA LYS A 7 -41.81 -31.86 24.50
C LYS A 7 -40.50 -31.44 23.82
N LEU A 8 -39.82 -32.35 23.11
CA LEU A 8 -38.55 -32.05 22.46
C LEU A 8 -38.80 -31.75 20.98
N GLN A 9 -38.62 -30.49 20.58
CA GLN A 9 -38.66 -30.11 19.17
C GLN A 9 -37.34 -30.48 18.47
N PRO A 10 -37.39 -30.96 17.22
CA PRO A 10 -36.19 -31.24 16.43
C PRO A 10 -35.45 -29.93 16.09
N LEU A 11 -34.18 -29.85 16.51
CA LEU A 11 -33.30 -28.72 16.18
C LEU A 11 -32.82 -28.84 14.73
N ASN A 12 -33.32 -27.95 13.86
CA ASN A 12 -32.81 -27.80 12.50
C ASN A 12 -31.60 -26.86 12.49
N LEU A 13 -30.39 -27.43 12.51
CA LEU A 13 -29.15 -26.69 12.36
C LEU A 13 -28.86 -26.46 10.87
N LEU A 14 -29.19 -25.27 10.38
CA LEU A 14 -28.86 -24.82 9.03
C LEU A 14 -27.35 -24.58 8.93
N ASN A 15 -26.64 -25.57 8.39
CA ASN A 15 -25.31 -25.50 7.77
C ASN A 15 -24.03 -25.54 8.62
N ASP A 16 -24.02 -26.00 9.87
CA ASP A 16 -22.78 -26.55 10.47
C ASP A 16 -23.04 -27.27 11.81
N ALA A 17 -23.49 -28.52 11.75
CA ALA A 17 -23.73 -29.31 12.97
C ALA A 17 -22.43 -29.54 13.76
N GLU A 18 -21.29 -29.62 13.07
CA GLU A 18 -19.96 -29.77 13.70
C GLU A 18 -19.52 -28.50 14.40
N ALA A 19 -19.72 -27.31 13.83
CA ALA A 19 -19.36 -26.07 14.52
C ALA A 19 -20.24 -25.82 15.75
N PHE A 20 -21.52 -26.19 15.71
CA PHE A 20 -22.41 -26.09 16.86
C PHE A 20 -21.99 -27.04 17.99
N LEU A 21 -21.65 -28.29 17.66
CA LEU A 21 -21.13 -29.27 18.61
C LEU A 21 -19.75 -28.86 19.16
N ALA A 22 -18.85 -28.32 18.33
CA ALA A 22 -17.53 -27.85 18.77
C ALA A 22 -17.65 -26.65 19.74
N ALA A 23 -18.62 -25.77 19.53
CA ALA A 23 -18.89 -24.62 20.40
C ALA A 23 -19.55 -25.01 21.74
N THR A 24 -20.36 -26.07 21.75
CA THR A 24 -21.12 -26.52 22.94
C THR A 24 -20.39 -27.58 23.76
N CYS A 25 -19.52 -28.39 23.14
CA CYS A 25 -18.75 -29.44 23.81
C CYS A 25 -17.35 -29.01 24.29
N GLY A 26 -17.05 -27.71 24.29
CA GLY A 26 -15.82 -27.18 24.90
C GLY A 26 -14.52 -27.64 24.23
N GLN A 27 -14.51 -27.84 22.90
CA GLN A 27 -13.28 -28.19 22.18
C GLN A 27 -12.38 -26.96 21.97
N ALA A 28 -11.78 -26.48 23.05
CA ALA A 28 -10.80 -25.39 23.05
C ALA A 28 -9.59 -25.68 22.13
N ASP A 29 -9.26 -26.95 21.93
CA ASP A 29 -8.11 -27.39 21.13
C ASP A 29 -8.27 -27.11 19.63
N ALA A 30 -9.47 -27.18 19.07
CA ALA A 30 -9.69 -26.87 17.65
C ALA A 30 -9.51 -25.37 17.36
N ALA A 31 -9.95 -24.51 18.28
CA ALA A 31 -9.76 -23.06 18.20
C ALA A 31 -8.31 -22.65 18.48
N ALA A 32 -7.65 -23.31 19.46
CA ALA A 32 -6.25 -23.10 19.77
C ALA A 32 -5.34 -23.55 18.61
N THR A 33 -5.64 -24.68 17.97
CA THR A 33 -4.92 -25.19 16.81
C THR A 33 -5.09 -24.27 15.60
N ARG A 34 -6.31 -23.76 15.34
CA ARG A 34 -6.52 -22.73 14.29
C ARG A 34 -5.77 -21.43 14.58
N ARG A 35 -5.74 -20.96 15.84
CA ARG A 35 -4.95 -19.78 16.24
C ARG A 35 -3.46 -20.03 16.08
N ARG A 36 -2.97 -21.21 16.44
CA ARG A 36 -1.56 -21.59 16.30
C ARG A 36 -1.16 -21.69 14.83
N LEU A 37 -1.96 -22.34 13.98
CA LEU A 37 -1.72 -22.39 12.53
C LEU A 37 -1.80 -21.00 11.87
N ALA A 38 -2.71 -20.14 12.33
CA ALA A 38 -2.78 -18.75 11.87
C ALA A 38 -1.55 -17.93 12.30
N GLN A 39 -1.06 -18.13 13.54
CA GLN A 39 0.15 -17.50 14.06
C GLN A 39 1.42 -18.04 13.38
N GLU A 40 1.48 -19.34 13.07
CA GLU A 40 2.58 -19.95 12.32
C GLU A 40 2.58 -19.48 10.86
N ALA A 41 1.40 -19.34 10.23
CA ALA A 41 1.27 -18.73 8.90
C ALA A 41 1.61 -17.22 8.90
N GLU A 42 1.34 -16.50 9.99
CA GLU A 42 1.72 -15.10 10.16
C GLU A 42 3.23 -14.94 10.43
N LYS A 43 3.85 -15.88 11.14
CA LYS A 43 5.32 -15.95 11.35
C LYS A 43 6.07 -16.39 10.08
N ALA A 44 5.47 -17.22 9.23
CA ALA A 44 6.06 -17.68 7.98
C ALA A 44 5.91 -16.65 6.83
N ALA A 45 5.03 -15.66 6.98
CA ALA A 45 4.95 -14.56 6.04
C ALA A 45 6.20 -13.66 6.19
N PRO A 46 6.88 -13.27 5.09
CA PRO A 46 7.96 -12.30 5.17
C PRO A 46 7.46 -11.08 5.95
N GLN A 47 8.21 -10.69 6.98
CA GLN A 47 7.93 -9.50 7.80
C GLN A 47 8.16 -8.24 6.96
N ASP A 48 7.32 -8.01 5.96
CA ASP A 48 7.35 -6.82 5.10
C ASP A 48 6.84 -5.57 5.81
N GLY A 49 6.91 -5.50 7.15
CA GLY A 49 6.69 -4.32 8.00
C GLY A 49 5.33 -3.62 7.95
N LEU A 50 4.52 -3.85 6.91
CA LEU A 50 3.18 -3.30 6.71
C LEU A 50 2.16 -4.12 7.51
N THR A 51 2.19 -3.87 8.82
CA THR A 51 1.26 -4.46 9.80
C THR A 51 -0.05 -3.69 9.85
N VAL A 52 -1.10 -4.29 10.41
CA VAL A 52 -2.39 -3.61 10.66
C VAL A 52 -2.19 -2.34 11.50
N TYR A 53 -1.25 -2.39 12.45
CA TYR A 53 -0.88 -1.26 13.28
C TYR A 53 -0.27 -0.10 12.48
N VAL A 54 0.70 -0.40 11.61
CA VAL A 54 1.32 0.57 10.70
C VAL A 54 0.26 1.20 9.79
N LEU A 55 -0.62 0.39 9.22
CA LEU A 55 -1.73 0.87 8.38
C LEU A 55 -2.67 1.80 9.16
N SER A 56 -3.04 1.46 10.40
CA SER A 56 -3.99 2.26 11.19
C SER A 56 -3.56 3.70 11.48
N ARG A 57 -2.27 4.01 11.30
CA ARG A 57 -1.69 5.34 11.50
C ARG A 57 -1.64 6.20 10.24
N MET A 58 -1.99 5.61 9.10
CA MET A 58 -2.06 6.28 7.81
C MET A 58 -3.53 6.65 7.48
N PRO A 59 -3.77 7.70 6.68
CA PRO A 59 -5.08 7.94 6.05
C PRO A 59 -5.56 6.73 5.25
N VAL A 60 -6.88 6.55 5.12
CA VAL A 60 -7.47 5.37 4.46
C VAL A 60 -6.99 5.22 3.01
N GLU A 61 -6.87 6.34 2.28
CA GLU A 61 -6.35 6.38 0.91
C GLU A 61 -4.94 5.78 0.85
N ARG A 62 -4.11 6.10 1.85
CA ARG A 62 -2.73 5.61 1.98
C ARG A 62 -2.66 4.17 2.44
N GLN A 63 -3.59 3.72 3.29
CA GLN A 63 -3.70 2.33 3.65
C GLN A 63 -3.96 1.46 2.41
N VAL A 64 -4.90 1.90 1.57
CA VAL A 64 -5.24 1.24 0.30
C VAL A 64 -4.06 1.30 -0.67
N GLU A 65 -3.43 2.46 -0.83
CA GLU A 65 -2.23 2.63 -1.68
C GLU A 65 -1.08 1.73 -1.22
N ALA A 66 -0.81 1.67 0.09
CA ALA A 66 0.27 0.85 0.65
C ALA A 66 0.04 -0.64 0.40
N LEU A 67 -1.21 -1.12 0.53
CA LEU A 67 -1.57 -2.49 0.16
C LEU A 67 -1.42 -2.73 -1.35
N ALA A 68 -1.87 -1.79 -2.19
CA ALA A 68 -1.72 -1.89 -3.64
C ALA A 68 -0.24 -1.93 -4.07
N ARG A 69 0.63 -1.13 -3.44
CA ARG A 69 2.08 -1.13 -3.67
C ARG A 69 2.73 -2.44 -3.23
N ARG A 70 2.35 -2.96 -2.06
CA ARG A 70 2.89 -4.21 -1.52
C ARG A 70 2.59 -5.40 -2.42
N TYR A 71 1.34 -5.56 -2.84
CA TYR A 71 0.94 -6.72 -3.62
C TYR A 71 1.17 -6.55 -5.12
N VAL A 72 1.11 -5.31 -5.63
CA VAL A 72 1.12 -4.92 -7.06
C VAL A 72 -0.07 -5.46 -7.85
N VAL A 73 -0.43 -6.73 -7.68
CA VAL A 73 -1.65 -7.39 -8.15
C VAL A 73 -2.39 -7.93 -6.93
N MET A 74 -3.61 -7.45 -6.71
CA MET A 74 -4.32 -7.67 -5.44
C MET A 74 -5.75 -8.16 -5.67
N SER A 75 -6.11 -9.25 -4.98
CA SER A 75 -7.51 -9.65 -4.81
C SER A 75 -8.22 -8.72 -3.82
N TYR A 76 -9.42 -8.30 -4.19
CA TYR A 76 -10.24 -7.41 -3.36
C TYR A 76 -10.60 -8.05 -2.01
N THR A 77 -11.00 -9.32 -2.02
CA THR A 77 -11.42 -10.01 -0.80
C THR A 77 -10.21 -10.49 0.00
N ARG A 78 -9.24 -11.16 -0.66
CA ARG A 78 -8.13 -11.83 0.04
C ARG A 78 -7.07 -10.87 0.57
N HIS A 79 -6.79 -9.79 -0.14
CA HIS A 79 -5.74 -8.85 0.23
C HIS A 79 -6.33 -7.59 0.85
N LEU A 80 -7.19 -6.86 0.14
CA LEU A 80 -7.67 -5.57 0.63
C LEU A 80 -8.53 -5.71 1.88
N ARG A 81 -9.70 -6.38 1.78
CA ARG A 81 -10.64 -6.47 2.90
C ARG A 81 -10.07 -7.20 4.11
N LYS A 82 -9.20 -8.20 3.89
CA LYS A 82 -8.58 -8.98 4.97
C LYS A 82 -7.47 -8.23 5.70
N ARG A 83 -6.74 -7.34 5.03
CA ARG A 83 -5.54 -6.67 5.60
C ARG A 83 -5.80 -5.25 6.09
N LEU A 84 -6.89 -4.61 5.66
CA LEU A 84 -7.26 -3.30 6.19
C LEU A 84 -7.59 -3.37 7.69
N PRO A 85 -7.22 -2.33 8.46
CA PRO A 85 -7.57 -2.24 9.87
C PRO A 85 -9.09 -2.34 10.13
N PRO A 86 -9.53 -3.03 11.20
CA PRO A 86 -10.95 -3.12 11.53
C PRO A 86 -11.64 -1.77 11.72
N ALA A 87 -10.93 -0.77 12.27
CA ALA A 87 -11.45 0.59 12.40
C ALA A 87 -11.76 1.20 11.02
N THR A 88 -10.84 1.05 10.06
CA THR A 88 -11.03 1.51 8.68
C THR A 88 -12.22 0.81 8.02
N LEU A 89 -12.36 -0.50 8.21
CA LEU A 89 -13.50 -1.26 7.66
C LEU A 89 -14.84 -0.84 8.28
N ARG A 90 -14.87 -0.46 9.56
CA ARG A 90 -16.11 0.05 10.18
C ARG A 90 -16.52 1.41 9.63
N THR A 91 -15.58 2.32 9.43
CA THR A 91 -15.89 3.70 8.98
C THR A 91 -16.01 3.82 7.45
N HIS A 92 -15.19 3.09 6.71
CA HIS A 92 -15.04 3.21 5.25
C HIS A 92 -15.22 1.89 4.49
N GLY A 93 -15.59 0.80 5.16
CA GLY A 93 -15.60 -0.55 4.55
C GLY A 93 -16.78 -0.85 3.61
N SER A 94 -17.58 0.16 3.24
CA SER A 94 -18.55 -0.01 2.17
C SER A 94 -17.83 -0.24 0.85
N ASP A 95 -18.34 -1.17 0.04
CA ASP A 95 -17.62 -1.60 -1.15
C ASP A 95 -17.41 -0.45 -2.15
N SER A 96 -18.39 0.43 -2.30
CA SER A 96 -18.27 1.62 -3.15
C SER A 96 -17.15 2.56 -2.71
N LYS A 97 -16.99 2.82 -1.41
CA LYS A 97 -15.92 3.70 -0.89
C LYS A 97 -14.55 3.08 -1.08
N LEU A 98 -14.38 1.81 -0.72
CA LEU A 98 -13.11 1.10 -0.88
C LEU A 98 -12.69 1.01 -2.36
N GLN A 99 -13.63 0.72 -3.25
CA GLN A 99 -13.39 0.74 -4.69
C GLN A 99 -13.04 2.14 -5.19
N GLY A 100 -13.67 3.19 -4.64
CA GLY A 100 -13.32 4.58 -4.91
C GLY A 100 -11.84 4.89 -4.60
N PHE A 101 -11.36 4.47 -3.43
CA PHE A 101 -9.94 4.61 -3.06
C PHE A 101 -9.01 3.78 -3.95
N LEU A 102 -9.41 2.55 -4.29
CA LEU A 102 -8.64 1.71 -5.21
C LEU A 102 -8.49 2.34 -6.59
N ARG A 103 -9.57 2.90 -7.14
CA ARG A 103 -9.55 3.55 -8.47
C ARG A 103 -8.53 4.67 -8.57
N GLN A 104 -8.15 5.31 -7.45
CA GLN A 104 -7.15 6.37 -7.46
C GLN A 104 -5.72 5.86 -7.70
N CYS A 105 -5.40 4.63 -7.27
CA CYS A 105 -4.03 4.08 -7.31
C CYS A 105 -3.90 2.77 -8.13
N ALA A 106 -5.01 2.13 -8.50
CA ALA A 106 -5.05 0.84 -9.17
C ALA A 106 -6.10 0.82 -10.30
N VAL A 107 -6.01 -0.19 -11.17
CA VAL A 107 -6.92 -0.50 -12.27
C VAL A 107 -7.34 -1.96 -12.20
N LEU A 108 -8.55 -2.28 -12.67
CA LEU A 108 -9.05 -3.65 -12.64
C LEU A 108 -8.55 -4.45 -13.86
N VAL A 109 -7.96 -5.62 -13.61
CA VAL A 109 -7.46 -6.56 -14.63
C VAL A 109 -7.81 -7.98 -14.20
N ALA A 110 -8.64 -8.69 -14.99
CA ALA A 110 -9.07 -10.07 -14.70
C ALA A 110 -9.59 -10.26 -13.25
N GLY A 111 -10.46 -9.35 -12.79
CA GLY A 111 -11.02 -9.35 -11.44
C GLY A 111 -10.08 -8.86 -10.33
N ASN A 112 -8.78 -8.70 -10.61
CA ASN A 112 -7.80 -8.23 -9.63
C ASN A 112 -7.50 -6.74 -9.79
N TRP A 113 -7.20 -6.06 -8.69
CA TRP A 113 -6.74 -4.67 -8.69
C TRP A 113 -5.22 -4.62 -8.87
N VAL A 114 -4.78 -4.00 -9.96
CA VAL A 114 -3.36 -3.86 -10.33
C VAL A 114 -2.92 -2.42 -10.15
N LEU A 115 -1.81 -2.19 -9.46
CA LEU A 115 -1.24 -0.87 -9.24
C LEU A 115 -1.04 -0.13 -10.59
N ARG A 116 -1.45 1.13 -10.68
CA ARG A 116 -1.26 1.98 -11.87
C ARG A 116 0.21 2.18 -12.20
N SER A 117 0.55 2.36 -13.48
CA SER A 117 1.96 2.48 -13.92
C SER A 117 2.68 3.67 -13.33
N SER A 118 2.00 4.81 -13.18
CA SER A 118 2.53 6.00 -12.49
C SER A 118 2.88 5.72 -11.03
N PHE A 119 2.04 4.98 -10.31
CA PHE A 119 2.32 4.57 -8.93
C PHE A 119 3.42 3.51 -8.85
N ALA A 120 3.61 2.69 -9.88
CA ALA A 120 4.73 1.76 -9.98
C ALA A 120 6.05 2.44 -10.41
N GLY A 121 6.03 3.75 -10.72
CA GLY A 121 7.21 4.52 -11.12
C GLY A 121 7.64 4.30 -12.57
N PHE A 122 6.75 3.80 -13.43
CA PHE A 122 6.97 3.75 -14.87
C PHE A 122 6.49 5.04 -15.51
N GLU A 123 7.31 5.61 -16.40
CA GLU A 123 7.03 6.86 -17.10
C GLU A 123 7.31 6.71 -18.60
N GLY A 124 6.73 7.60 -19.41
CA GLY A 124 6.98 7.68 -20.85
C GLY A 124 6.64 6.38 -21.59
N VAL A 125 7.62 5.86 -22.34
CA VAL A 125 7.42 4.66 -23.17
C VAL A 125 7.23 3.39 -22.32
N GLU A 126 7.92 3.28 -21.19
CA GLU A 126 7.81 2.13 -20.29
C GLU A 126 6.43 2.04 -19.64
N GLU A 127 5.85 3.20 -19.28
CA GLU A 127 4.47 3.32 -18.82
C GLU A 127 3.50 2.76 -19.87
N CYS A 128 3.64 3.21 -21.12
CA CYS A 128 2.81 2.71 -22.22
C CYS A 128 2.97 1.19 -22.42
N ILE A 129 4.19 0.66 -22.39
CA ILE A 129 4.45 -0.79 -22.51
C ILE A 129 3.72 -1.56 -21.41
N ARG A 130 3.85 -1.11 -20.15
CA ARG A 130 3.20 -1.74 -19.01
C ARG A 130 1.68 -1.70 -19.14
N GLU A 131 1.11 -0.56 -19.50
CA GLU A 131 -0.35 -0.44 -19.66
C GLU A 131 -0.88 -1.28 -20.84
N ILE A 132 -0.14 -1.37 -21.95
CA ILE A 132 -0.47 -2.28 -23.07
C ILE A 132 -0.50 -3.72 -22.56
N LEU A 133 0.53 -4.14 -21.82
CA LEU A 133 0.61 -5.48 -21.23
C LEU A 133 -0.59 -5.76 -20.30
N LEU A 134 -0.95 -4.81 -19.44
CA LEU A 134 -2.13 -4.92 -18.57
C LEU A 134 -3.43 -5.04 -19.38
N SER A 135 -3.55 -4.30 -20.48
CA SER A 135 -4.72 -4.41 -21.36
C SER A 135 -4.84 -5.79 -22.02
N LEU A 136 -3.70 -6.44 -22.34
CA LEU A 136 -3.67 -7.80 -22.89
C LEU A 136 -4.08 -8.82 -21.82
N PHE A 137 -3.59 -8.68 -20.59
CA PHE A 137 -4.05 -9.50 -19.47
C PHE A 137 -5.55 -9.32 -19.22
N ALA A 138 -6.08 -8.11 -19.33
CA ALA A 138 -7.51 -7.86 -19.17
C ALA A 138 -8.33 -8.62 -20.23
N GLN A 139 -7.88 -8.63 -21.50
CA GLN A 139 -8.54 -9.37 -22.58
C GLN A 139 -8.43 -10.89 -22.43
N LYS A 140 -7.31 -11.37 -21.90
CA LYS A 140 -6.96 -12.79 -21.84
C LYS A 140 -7.11 -13.38 -20.43
N ARG A 141 -7.97 -12.78 -19.60
CA ARG A 141 -8.31 -13.26 -18.24
C ARG A 141 -7.08 -13.54 -17.36
N GLY A 142 -6.06 -12.69 -17.47
CA GLY A 142 -4.86 -12.76 -16.65
C GLY A 142 -3.81 -13.76 -17.11
N VAL A 143 -3.97 -14.41 -18.28
CA VAL A 143 -3.02 -15.40 -18.81
C VAL A 143 -2.67 -15.08 -20.26
N LEU A 144 -1.38 -15.00 -20.58
CA LEU A 144 -0.87 -14.87 -21.93
C LEU A 144 -0.11 -16.15 -22.31
N THR A 145 -0.46 -16.75 -23.45
CA THR A 145 0.29 -17.89 -23.98
C THR A 145 1.71 -17.47 -24.33
N GLN A 146 2.65 -18.43 -24.36
CA GLN A 146 4.03 -18.15 -24.77
C GLN A 146 4.09 -17.48 -26.15
N GLN A 147 3.25 -17.92 -27.09
CA GLN A 147 3.17 -17.35 -28.43
C GLN A 147 2.67 -15.90 -28.42
N ASP A 148 1.58 -15.63 -27.70
CA ASP A 148 1.04 -14.28 -27.56
C ASP A 148 2.07 -13.34 -26.93
N PHE A 149 2.70 -13.79 -25.84
CA PHE A 149 3.69 -12.99 -25.14
C PHE A 149 4.93 -12.72 -25.99
N THR A 150 5.47 -13.72 -26.69
CA THR A 150 6.65 -13.58 -27.56
C THR A 150 6.37 -12.60 -28.70
N LYS A 151 5.18 -12.68 -29.32
CA LYS A 151 4.74 -11.75 -30.35
C LYS A 151 4.72 -10.31 -29.83
N TRP A 152 4.07 -10.08 -28.69
CA TRP A 152 3.97 -8.74 -28.11
C TRP A 152 5.31 -8.20 -27.63
N GLN A 153 6.15 -9.05 -27.05
CA GLN A 153 7.52 -8.69 -26.68
C GLN A 153 8.32 -8.24 -27.91
N GLY A 154 8.19 -8.95 -29.04
CA GLY A 154 8.82 -8.56 -30.31
C GLY A 154 8.36 -7.19 -30.81
N VAL A 155 7.05 -6.94 -30.79
CA VAL A 155 6.46 -5.64 -31.16
C VAL A 155 6.95 -4.53 -30.24
N MET A 156 6.90 -4.75 -28.93
CA MET A 156 7.35 -3.77 -27.94
C MET A 156 8.83 -3.46 -28.13
N ARG A 157 9.72 -4.46 -28.25
CA ARG A 157 11.16 -4.23 -28.45
C ARG A 157 11.45 -3.44 -29.72
N LYS A 158 10.81 -3.82 -30.84
CA LYS A 158 11.03 -3.17 -32.14
C LYS A 158 10.53 -1.73 -32.17
N ALA A 159 9.36 -1.46 -31.57
CA ALA A 159 8.73 -0.14 -31.60
C ALA A 159 9.31 0.82 -30.56
N SER A 160 9.63 0.34 -29.36
CA SER A 160 10.07 1.19 -28.24
C SER A 160 11.57 1.41 -28.15
N GLY A 161 12.39 0.52 -28.73
CA GLY A 161 13.82 0.49 -28.46
C GLY A 161 14.17 0.09 -27.01
N CYS A 162 13.20 -0.32 -26.19
CA CYS A 162 13.45 -0.79 -24.82
C CYS A 162 14.28 -2.07 -24.81
N SER A 163 15.22 -2.15 -23.86
CA SER A 163 16.02 -3.35 -23.66
C SER A 163 15.16 -4.53 -23.19
N ALA A 164 15.64 -5.76 -23.42
CA ALA A 164 14.95 -6.96 -22.92
C ALA A 164 14.81 -6.94 -21.38
N GLN A 165 15.79 -6.39 -20.69
CA GLN A 165 15.83 -6.31 -19.24
C GLN A 165 14.69 -5.43 -18.70
N VAL A 166 14.42 -4.28 -19.32
CA VAL A 166 13.31 -3.39 -18.92
C VAL A 166 11.96 -4.09 -19.09
N ILE A 167 11.76 -4.78 -20.22
CA ILE A 167 10.51 -5.53 -20.45
C ILE A 167 10.36 -6.67 -19.45
N GLN A 168 11.43 -7.39 -19.15
CA GLN A 168 11.42 -8.43 -18.10
C GLN A 168 11.12 -7.84 -16.72
N GLU A 169 11.63 -6.65 -16.40
CA GLU A 169 11.31 -5.95 -15.15
C GLU A 169 9.82 -5.57 -15.07
N ILE A 170 9.26 -5.01 -16.15
CA ILE A 170 7.82 -4.69 -16.26
C ILE A 170 6.99 -5.95 -16.01
N VAL A 171 7.34 -7.06 -16.68
CA VAL A 171 6.61 -8.33 -16.57
C VAL A 171 6.73 -8.90 -15.17
N ARG A 172 7.94 -9.00 -14.60
CA ARG A 172 8.17 -9.49 -13.24
C ARG A 172 7.45 -8.64 -12.19
N GLY A 173 7.17 -7.37 -12.47
CA GLY A 173 6.37 -6.51 -11.62
C GLY A 173 4.96 -7.03 -11.39
N VAL A 174 4.28 -7.50 -12.44
CA VAL A 174 2.84 -7.81 -12.42
C VAL A 174 2.51 -9.29 -12.68
N ALA A 175 3.46 -10.05 -13.19
CA ALA A 175 3.23 -11.40 -13.68
C ALA A 175 4.41 -12.34 -13.36
N GLU A 176 4.15 -13.63 -13.52
CA GLU A 176 5.08 -14.74 -13.36
C GLU A 176 5.07 -15.58 -14.63
N VAL A 177 6.23 -16.15 -14.97
CA VAL A 177 6.36 -17.06 -16.11
C VAL A 177 6.28 -18.49 -15.58
N ASP A 178 5.39 -19.28 -16.13
CA ASP A 178 5.25 -20.68 -15.75
C ASP A 178 6.24 -21.60 -16.49
N GLN A 179 6.25 -22.89 -16.13
CA GLN A 179 7.12 -23.88 -16.75
C GLN A 179 6.87 -24.07 -18.26
N SER A 180 5.65 -23.76 -18.74
CA SER A 180 5.30 -23.81 -20.15
C SER A 180 5.72 -22.55 -20.92
N GLY A 181 6.29 -21.56 -20.24
CA GLY A 181 6.62 -20.26 -20.81
C GLY A 181 5.41 -19.33 -20.97
N ALA A 182 4.23 -19.72 -20.47
CA ALA A 182 3.08 -18.83 -20.42
C ALA A 182 3.25 -17.82 -19.28
N VAL A 183 2.80 -16.59 -19.53
CA VAL A 183 2.94 -15.48 -18.59
C VAL A 183 1.60 -15.23 -17.93
N ARG A 184 1.55 -15.28 -16.60
CA ARG A 184 0.32 -15.24 -15.81
C ARG A 184 0.40 -14.12 -14.78
N LEU A 185 -0.69 -13.41 -14.53
CA LEU A 185 -0.73 -12.47 -13.42
C LEU A 185 -0.35 -13.17 -12.11
N LYS A 186 0.32 -12.44 -11.21
CA LYS A 186 0.74 -12.95 -9.89
C LYS A 186 -0.42 -13.50 -9.06
N GLU A 187 -1.60 -12.91 -9.21
CA GLU A 187 -2.83 -13.48 -8.67
C GLU A 187 -3.69 -14.06 -9.80
N LYS A 188 -4.27 -15.22 -9.51
CA LYS A 188 -5.27 -15.85 -10.37
C LYS A 188 -6.49 -14.94 -10.50
N GLU A 189 -7.22 -15.11 -11.59
CA GLU A 189 -8.49 -14.41 -11.84
C GLU A 189 -9.42 -14.45 -10.61
N ASP A 190 -9.83 -13.27 -10.12
CA ASP A 190 -10.70 -13.15 -8.93
C ASP A 190 -12.17 -13.32 -9.33
N ALA A 191 -12.57 -14.57 -9.54
CA ALA A 191 -13.93 -14.93 -9.95
C ALA A 191 -15.00 -14.49 -8.94
N ASP A 192 -14.68 -14.45 -7.63
CA ASP A 192 -15.61 -13.98 -6.61
C ASP A 192 -15.89 -12.48 -6.78
N PHE A 193 -14.83 -11.67 -6.96
CA PHE A 193 -14.99 -10.24 -7.21
C PHE A 193 -15.84 -9.98 -8.46
N MET A 194 -15.55 -10.68 -9.56
CA MET A 194 -16.28 -10.48 -10.81
C MET A 194 -17.77 -10.83 -10.70
N ARG A 195 -18.09 -11.91 -9.97
CA ARG A 195 -19.48 -12.31 -9.70
C ARG A 195 -20.19 -11.29 -8.81
N ARG A 196 -19.50 -10.73 -7.80
CA ARG A 196 -20.09 -9.80 -6.83
C ARG A 196 -20.25 -8.38 -7.37
N PHE A 197 -19.36 -7.94 -8.24
CA PHE A 197 -19.34 -6.57 -8.77
C PHE A 197 -19.33 -6.53 -10.31
N PRO A 198 -20.28 -7.18 -11.00
CA PRO A 198 -20.28 -7.29 -12.46
C PRO A 198 -20.32 -5.92 -13.14
N LYS A 199 -21.09 -4.96 -12.59
CA LYS A 199 -21.15 -3.59 -13.11
C LYS A 199 -19.78 -2.90 -13.17
N VAL A 200 -18.94 -3.13 -12.15
CA VAL A 200 -17.59 -2.55 -12.10
C VAL A 200 -16.67 -3.24 -13.10
N VAL A 201 -16.84 -4.55 -13.31
CA VAL A 201 -16.11 -5.29 -14.35
C VAL A 201 -16.47 -4.77 -15.74
N ASP A 202 -17.77 -4.59 -16.02
CA ASP A 202 -18.25 -4.07 -17.30
C ASP A 202 -17.78 -2.64 -17.55
N GLU A 203 -17.84 -1.77 -16.53
CA GLU A 203 -17.29 -0.41 -16.57
C GLU A 203 -15.80 -0.42 -16.96
N PHE A 204 -14.99 -1.26 -16.32
CA PHE A 204 -13.56 -1.34 -16.64
C PHE A 204 -13.29 -1.98 -17.99
N LYS A 205 -14.11 -2.96 -18.42
CA LYS A 205 -14.01 -3.55 -19.76
C LYS A 205 -14.27 -2.49 -20.83
N GLU A 206 -15.33 -1.72 -20.67
CA GLU A 206 -15.65 -0.59 -21.55
C GLU A 206 -14.55 0.46 -21.53
N TRP A 207 -14.07 0.84 -20.35
CA TRP A 207 -12.97 1.79 -20.21
C TRP A 207 -11.68 1.32 -20.89
N TRP A 208 -11.31 0.04 -20.73
CA TRP A 208 -10.14 -0.54 -21.41
C TRP A 208 -10.30 -0.50 -22.93
N ASP A 209 -11.44 -0.93 -23.44
CA ASP A 209 -11.64 -1.13 -24.88
C ASP A 209 -11.92 0.17 -25.63
N LYS A 210 -12.75 1.06 -25.07
CA LYS A 210 -13.19 2.29 -25.75
C LYS A 210 -12.32 3.51 -25.45
N THR A 211 -11.73 3.58 -24.26
CA THR A 211 -11.06 4.81 -23.79
C THR A 211 -9.56 4.62 -23.68
N HIS A 212 -9.11 3.71 -22.81
CA HIS A 212 -7.72 3.67 -22.36
C HIS A 212 -6.79 3.02 -23.38
N ARG A 213 -7.16 1.88 -23.99
CA ARG A 213 -6.30 1.23 -25.00
C ARG A 213 -6.05 2.12 -26.22
N PRO A 214 -7.06 2.77 -26.85
CA PRO A 214 -6.82 3.70 -27.95
C PRO A 214 -5.89 4.86 -27.57
N GLN A 215 -6.09 5.45 -26.38
CA GLN A 215 -5.26 6.54 -25.87
C GLN A 215 -3.81 6.12 -25.66
N ILE A 216 -3.58 4.95 -25.05
CA ILE A 216 -2.21 4.44 -24.83
C ILE A 216 -1.53 4.09 -26.14
N MET A 217 -2.25 3.48 -27.10
CA MET A 217 -1.67 3.16 -28.40
C MET A 217 -1.29 4.42 -29.17
N ALA A 218 -2.12 5.46 -29.15
CA ALA A 218 -1.80 6.75 -29.74
C ALA A 218 -0.59 7.41 -29.05
N ARG A 219 -0.55 7.43 -27.72
CA ARG A 219 0.59 7.95 -26.94
C ARG A 219 1.87 7.17 -27.22
N PHE A 220 1.78 5.84 -27.29
CA PHE A 220 2.91 4.97 -27.62
C PHE A 220 3.45 5.24 -29.02
N GLN A 221 2.57 5.39 -30.02
CA GLN A 221 2.96 5.76 -31.38
C GLN A 221 3.61 7.14 -31.44
N GLN A 222 3.06 8.14 -30.75
CA GLN A 222 3.65 9.49 -30.70
C GLN A 222 5.07 9.47 -30.09
N LEU A 223 5.25 8.76 -28.98
CA LEU A 223 6.55 8.66 -28.30
C LEU A 223 7.60 7.86 -29.10
N THR A 224 7.16 6.93 -29.96
CA THR A 224 8.05 6.07 -30.75
C THR A 224 8.29 6.57 -32.17
N ALA A 225 7.38 7.37 -32.75
CA ALA A 225 7.50 7.92 -34.10
C ALA A 225 8.63 8.96 -34.23
N GLY A 226 8.95 9.71 -33.17
CA GLY A 226 10.03 10.70 -33.16
C GLY A 226 11.46 10.10 -33.13
N GLY A 227 11.60 8.79 -32.95
CA GLY A 227 12.89 8.12 -32.69
C GLY A 227 13.69 7.67 -33.92
N LYS A 228 13.26 7.98 -35.15
CA LYS A 228 13.92 7.46 -36.36
C LYS A 228 15.23 8.15 -36.76
N GLY A 229 15.72 9.14 -36.01
CA GLY A 229 16.96 9.86 -36.39
C GLY A 229 17.79 10.51 -35.26
N ALA A 230 17.30 10.55 -34.02
CA ALA A 230 18.04 11.15 -32.90
C ALA A 230 18.73 10.07 -32.07
N GLY A 231 20.04 10.23 -31.86
CA GLY A 231 21.01 9.21 -31.48
C GLY A 231 20.69 8.32 -30.27
N LYS A 232 21.30 7.12 -30.30
CA LYS A 232 21.34 6.11 -29.22
C LYS A 232 21.60 6.68 -27.81
N GLN A 233 22.20 7.86 -27.70
CA GLN A 233 22.42 8.56 -26.43
C GLN A 233 21.11 9.02 -25.75
N GLN A 234 20.10 9.47 -26.51
CA GLN A 234 18.85 9.98 -25.94
C GLN A 234 17.99 8.85 -25.34
N THR A 235 18.02 7.67 -25.95
CA THR A 235 17.36 6.46 -25.43
C THR A 235 18.00 5.97 -24.14
N GLN A 236 19.33 6.08 -24.00
CA GLN A 236 20.05 5.66 -22.81
C GLN A 236 19.75 6.57 -21.62
N GLN A 237 19.61 7.88 -21.86
CA GLN A 237 19.25 8.86 -20.84
C GLN A 237 17.80 8.69 -20.34
N GLN A 238 16.85 8.38 -21.24
CA GLN A 238 15.47 8.03 -20.85
C GLN A 238 15.40 6.74 -20.02
N GLN A 239 16.18 5.72 -20.36
CA GLN A 239 16.23 4.48 -19.58
C GLN A 239 16.78 4.71 -18.16
N GLN A 240 17.83 5.51 -18.01
CA GLN A 240 18.36 5.88 -16.69
C GLN A 240 17.33 6.66 -15.86
N ALA A 241 16.67 7.64 -16.47
CA ALA A 241 15.61 8.40 -15.80
C ALA A 241 14.45 7.51 -15.33
N GLY A 242 14.06 6.51 -16.14
CA GLY A 242 13.02 5.54 -15.78
C GLY A 242 13.44 4.65 -14.60
N VAL A 243 14.68 4.16 -14.58
CA VAL A 243 15.22 3.38 -13.46
C VAL A 243 15.23 4.20 -12.17
N GLU A 244 15.64 5.46 -12.24
CA GLU A 244 15.61 6.36 -11.08
C GLU A 244 14.18 6.65 -10.60
N ALA A 245 13.24 6.87 -11.52
CA ALA A 245 11.83 7.09 -11.18
C ALA A 245 11.24 5.88 -10.43
N ARG A 246 11.55 4.66 -10.88
CA ARG A 246 11.17 3.43 -10.17
C ARG A 246 11.82 3.33 -8.80
N LYS A 247 13.11 3.63 -8.70
CA LYS A 247 13.83 3.65 -7.42
C LYS A 247 13.16 4.63 -6.45
N ARG A 248 12.86 5.85 -6.88
CA ARG A 248 12.15 6.87 -6.08
C ARG A 248 10.75 6.41 -5.67
N SER A 249 9.99 5.77 -6.56
CA SER A 249 8.65 5.28 -6.23
C SER A 249 8.66 4.15 -5.20
N ARG A 250 9.63 3.22 -5.28
CA ARG A 250 9.83 2.17 -4.27
C ARG A 250 10.23 2.80 -2.93
N LEU A 251 11.22 3.69 -2.96
CA LEU A 251 11.72 4.40 -1.77
C LEU A 251 10.61 5.21 -1.10
N ALA A 252 9.70 5.84 -1.86
CA ALA A 252 8.54 6.54 -1.31
C ALA A 252 7.60 5.63 -0.52
N GLY A 253 7.40 4.39 -0.96
CA GLY A 253 6.62 3.40 -0.20
C GLY A 253 7.29 3.05 1.12
N GLU A 254 8.60 2.82 1.09
CA GLU A 254 9.40 2.45 2.27
C GLU A 254 9.47 3.59 3.30
N VAL A 255 9.71 4.82 2.84
CA VAL A 255 9.69 6.02 3.68
C VAL A 255 8.35 6.15 4.39
N LYS A 256 7.24 6.00 3.66
CA LYS A 256 5.89 6.06 4.27
C LYS A 256 5.71 4.97 5.33
N GLU A 257 6.18 3.76 5.05
CA GLU A 257 6.03 2.64 5.96
C GLU A 257 6.83 2.84 7.26
N GLU A 258 8.07 3.31 7.16
CA GLU A 258 8.90 3.59 8.33
C GLU A 258 8.36 4.77 9.14
N LEU A 259 7.92 5.87 8.49
CA LEU A 259 7.34 7.02 9.18
C LEU A 259 5.99 6.72 9.86
N ALA A 260 5.29 5.66 9.45
CA ALA A 260 4.09 5.19 10.17
C ALA A 260 4.43 4.52 11.51
N LYS A 261 5.69 4.14 11.74
CA LYS A 261 6.14 3.61 13.05
C LYS A 261 6.40 4.75 14.04
N GLY A 262 6.76 5.93 13.57
CA GLY A 262 6.94 7.14 14.35
C GLY A 262 7.82 8.16 13.63
N ALA A 263 7.99 9.33 14.23
CA ALA A 263 8.91 10.35 13.75
C ALA A 263 10.36 9.86 13.82
N MET A 264 11.15 10.16 12.79
CA MET A 264 12.55 9.75 12.67
C MET A 264 13.39 10.88 12.08
N SER A 265 14.63 11.00 12.53
CA SER A 265 15.64 11.82 11.85
C SER A 265 16.05 11.20 10.51
N LEU A 266 16.66 11.99 9.62
CA LEU A 266 17.16 11.49 8.33
C LEU A 266 18.13 10.29 8.49
N PRO A 267 19.11 10.32 9.43
CA PRO A 267 20.00 9.18 9.64
C PRO A 267 19.29 7.93 10.14
N GLU A 268 18.31 8.07 11.03
CA GLU A 268 17.51 6.94 11.55
C GLU A 268 16.66 6.32 10.44
N LEU A 269 15.97 7.16 9.66
CA LEU A 269 15.15 6.72 8.54
C LEU A 269 15.99 5.97 7.51
N ARG A 270 17.18 6.49 7.15
CA ARG A 270 18.11 5.79 6.25
C ARG A 270 18.51 4.44 6.81
N ARG A 271 18.91 4.36 8.08
CA ARG A 271 19.29 3.09 8.72
C ARG A 271 18.15 2.08 8.72
N ALA A 272 16.92 2.52 9.02
CA ALA A 272 15.74 1.67 9.05
C ALA A 272 15.41 1.08 7.67
N ILE A 273 15.46 1.89 6.62
CA ILE A 273 15.22 1.45 5.24
C ILE A 273 16.36 0.56 4.76
N GLN A 274 17.62 0.94 5.01
CA GLN A 274 18.80 0.18 4.59
C GLN A 274 18.84 -1.22 5.21
N LYS A 275 18.33 -1.38 6.44
CA LYS A 275 18.21 -2.69 7.11
C LYS A 275 17.33 -3.67 6.33
N ARG A 276 16.35 -3.17 5.56
CA ARG A 276 15.41 -3.98 4.77
C ARG A 276 15.90 -4.16 3.33
N ASN A 277 16.61 -3.16 2.82
CA ASN A 277 17.18 -3.15 1.48
C ASN A 277 18.70 -3.38 1.53
N THR A 278 19.13 -4.59 1.87
CA THR A 278 20.56 -4.92 2.00
C THR A 278 21.33 -4.87 0.68
N SER A 279 20.63 -4.98 -0.46
CA SER A 279 21.24 -5.05 -1.79
C SER A 279 21.48 -3.69 -2.45
N THR A 280 20.88 -2.61 -1.95
CA THR A 280 20.97 -1.28 -2.56
C THR A 280 21.30 -0.22 -1.53
N VAL A 281 22.37 0.54 -1.78
CA VAL A 281 22.73 1.69 -0.95
C VAL A 281 21.73 2.82 -1.15
N ILE A 282 21.14 3.28 -0.05
CA ILE A 282 20.23 4.43 0.00
C ILE A 282 21.02 5.66 0.40
N ARG A 283 20.99 6.71 -0.43
CA ARG A 283 21.69 7.97 -0.17
C ARG A 283 20.75 9.03 0.42
N ASP A 284 21.30 9.97 1.18
CA ASP A 284 20.52 11.02 1.84
C ASP A 284 19.85 11.96 0.83
N GLU A 285 20.47 12.21 -0.33
CA GLU A 285 19.90 13.04 -1.40
C GLU A 285 18.62 12.42 -1.97
N GLU A 286 18.61 11.09 -2.16
CA GLU A 286 17.45 10.36 -2.67
C GLU A 286 16.29 10.39 -1.68
N LEU A 287 16.58 10.26 -0.39
CA LEU A 287 15.59 10.39 0.67
C LEU A 287 15.02 11.81 0.73
N ASN A 288 15.86 12.84 0.63
CA ASN A 288 15.40 14.23 0.65
C ASN A 288 14.45 14.53 -0.51
N VAL A 289 14.73 14.05 -1.73
CA VAL A 289 13.83 14.20 -2.88
C VAL A 289 12.46 13.57 -2.60
N VAL A 290 12.44 12.39 -1.98
CA VAL A 290 11.19 11.71 -1.62
C VAL A 290 10.44 12.44 -0.50
N LEU A 291 11.14 12.91 0.54
CA LEU A 291 10.55 13.60 1.69
C LEU A 291 9.98 14.97 1.33
N GLN A 292 10.56 15.66 0.34
CA GLN A 292 10.09 16.96 -0.14
C GLN A 292 8.88 16.86 -1.08
N ASN A 293 8.53 15.66 -1.55
CA ASN A 293 7.39 15.50 -2.44
C ASN A 293 6.07 15.75 -1.69
N PRO A 294 5.28 16.78 -2.07
CA PRO A 294 4.03 17.12 -1.37
C PRO A 294 3.01 15.98 -1.35
N SER A 295 3.06 15.11 -2.35
CA SER A 295 2.20 13.92 -2.44
C SER A 295 2.52 12.85 -1.42
N ASN A 296 3.52 13.02 -0.55
CA ASN A 296 3.83 12.09 0.53
C ASN A 296 3.27 12.52 1.90
N ASP A 297 2.77 13.75 2.04
CA ASP A 297 2.23 14.31 3.29
C ASP A 297 3.17 14.13 4.49
N VAL A 298 4.48 14.28 4.24
CA VAL A 298 5.51 14.24 5.26
C VAL A 298 5.81 15.67 5.71
N VAL A 299 5.88 15.87 7.01
CA VAL A 299 6.19 17.15 7.64
C VAL A 299 7.50 17.04 8.39
N LYS A 300 8.34 18.07 8.24
CA LYS A 300 9.55 18.24 9.05
C LYS A 300 9.21 19.03 10.32
N VAL A 301 9.55 18.46 11.47
CA VAL A 301 9.47 19.10 12.80
C VAL A 301 10.89 19.16 13.33
N ARG A 302 11.54 20.33 13.14
CA ARG A 302 12.98 20.51 13.39
C ARG A 302 13.79 19.45 12.64
N ASP A 303 14.42 18.50 13.33
CA ASP A 303 15.32 17.52 12.72
C ASP A 303 14.69 16.15 12.46
N VAL A 304 13.41 15.98 12.78
CA VAL A 304 12.66 14.74 12.54
C VAL A 304 11.59 14.92 11.48
N TYR A 305 11.32 13.86 10.73
CA TYR A 305 10.26 13.74 9.76
C TYR A 305 9.14 12.87 10.32
N CYS A 306 7.89 13.25 10.08
CA CYS A 306 6.71 12.50 10.49
C CYS A 306 5.55 12.72 9.52
N PHE A 307 4.47 11.94 9.64
CA PHE A 307 3.27 12.19 8.85
C PHE A 307 2.53 13.44 9.31
N GLY A 308 2.13 14.27 8.33
CA GLY A 308 1.31 15.44 8.57
C GLY A 308 -0.08 15.09 9.07
N ARG A 309 -0.72 14.08 8.47
CA ARG A 309 -2.12 13.73 8.74
C ARG A 309 -2.36 12.23 8.90
N THR A 310 -3.45 11.91 9.58
CA THR A 310 -4.04 10.59 9.75
C THR A 310 -5.33 10.42 8.95
N GLY A 311 -5.91 11.51 8.43
CA GLY A 311 -7.21 11.51 7.75
C GLY A 311 -8.40 11.55 8.71
N ASN A 312 -8.16 11.51 10.02
CA ASN A 312 -9.17 11.78 11.03
C ASN A 312 -9.01 13.20 11.56
N GLU A 313 -10.04 14.04 11.41
CA GLU A 313 -9.98 15.47 11.75
C GLU A 313 -9.57 15.72 13.21
N ALA A 314 -10.14 14.98 14.17
CA ALA A 314 -9.82 15.17 15.58
C ALA A 314 -8.35 14.83 15.90
N ASN A 315 -7.82 13.76 15.29
CA ASN A 315 -6.41 13.38 15.39
C ASN A 315 -5.51 14.41 14.72
N ASP A 316 -5.90 14.94 13.56
CA ASP A 316 -5.10 15.87 12.77
C ASP A 316 -5.02 17.25 13.44
N LYS A 317 -6.10 17.70 14.10
CA LYS A 317 -6.09 18.88 15.00
C LYS A 317 -5.07 18.72 16.11
N PHE A 318 -5.01 17.55 16.75
CA PHE A 318 -4.06 17.27 17.83
C PHE A 318 -2.61 17.20 17.32
N ARG A 319 -2.36 16.51 16.20
CA ARG A 319 -1.02 16.47 15.57
C ARG A 319 -0.52 17.86 15.20
N THR A 320 -1.39 18.72 14.66
CA THR A 320 -1.03 20.10 14.30
C THR A 320 -0.51 20.86 15.51
N VAL A 321 -1.16 20.74 16.67
CA VAL A 321 -0.73 21.34 17.93
C VAL A 321 0.64 20.82 18.36
N LEU A 322 0.84 19.50 18.32
CA LEU A 322 2.16 18.91 18.64
C LEU A 322 3.26 19.42 17.71
N HIS A 323 3.02 19.49 16.40
CA HIS A 323 3.99 19.98 15.43
C HIS A 323 4.38 21.44 15.70
N VAL A 324 3.43 22.29 16.10
CA VAL A 324 3.69 23.69 16.44
C VAL A 324 4.54 23.78 17.71
N LEU A 325 4.14 23.07 18.76
CA LEU A 325 4.85 23.08 20.05
C LEU A 325 6.29 22.62 19.92
N PHE A 326 6.53 21.47 19.27
CA PHE A 326 7.88 20.92 19.14
C PHE A 326 8.74 21.61 18.06
N ARG A 327 8.18 22.56 17.29
CA ARG A 327 9.00 23.47 16.47
C ARG A 327 9.64 24.56 17.32
N THR A 328 8.97 25.00 18.38
CA THR A 328 9.38 26.16 19.19
C THR A 328 9.99 25.77 20.53
N LYS A 329 9.56 24.65 21.13
CA LYS A 329 10.00 24.19 22.45
C LYS A 329 10.78 22.87 22.37
N ASP A 330 11.78 22.75 23.23
CA ASP A 330 12.60 21.53 23.35
C ASP A 330 11.89 20.46 24.19
N SER A 331 11.12 20.90 25.18
CA SER A 331 10.30 20.06 26.05
C SER A 331 8.90 20.65 26.23
N VAL A 332 7.90 19.79 26.39
CA VAL A 332 6.53 20.19 26.72
C VAL A 332 5.90 19.25 27.72
N THR A 333 5.00 19.78 28.53
CA THR A 333 4.16 19.01 29.47
C THR A 333 2.81 18.67 28.85
N GLY A 334 2.11 17.66 29.38
CA GLY A 334 0.75 17.32 28.96
C GLY A 334 -0.23 18.48 29.15
N ARG A 335 -0.03 19.30 30.20
CA ARG A 335 -0.81 20.52 30.44
C ARG A 335 -0.60 21.56 29.35
N GLU A 336 0.65 21.85 28.98
CA GLU A 336 0.93 22.81 27.90
C GLU A 336 0.35 22.35 26.55
N ILE A 337 0.36 21.05 26.27
CA ILE A 337 -0.28 20.50 25.07
C ILE A 337 -1.79 20.73 25.10
N ALA A 338 -2.44 20.51 26.24
CA ALA A 338 -3.88 20.72 26.40
C ALA A 338 -4.26 22.21 26.30
N ASP A 339 -3.50 23.09 26.95
CA ASP A 339 -3.71 24.54 26.93
C ASP A 339 -3.54 25.08 25.50
N GLU A 340 -2.49 24.66 24.79
CA GLU A 340 -2.27 25.03 23.39
C GLU A 340 -3.37 24.51 22.46
N TYR A 341 -3.90 23.32 22.73
CA TYR A 341 -5.01 22.76 21.95
C TYR A 341 -6.27 23.62 22.09
N VAL A 342 -6.64 23.99 23.33
CA VAL A 342 -7.78 24.87 23.60
C VAL A 342 -7.56 26.24 22.97
N ARG A 343 -6.35 26.80 23.09
CA ARG A 343 -6.00 28.09 22.49
C ARG A 343 -6.13 28.08 20.96
N THR A 344 -5.76 26.98 20.31
CA THR A 344 -5.75 26.87 18.85
C THR A 344 -7.14 26.56 18.27
N HIS A 345 -7.91 25.71 18.92
CA HIS A 345 -9.18 25.18 18.38
C HIS A 345 -10.44 25.68 19.09
N GLY A 346 -10.30 26.42 20.19
CA GLY A 346 -11.41 26.98 20.98
C GLY A 346 -12.23 25.94 21.77
N GLU A 347 -11.82 24.67 21.76
CA GLU A 347 -12.51 23.57 22.45
C GLU A 347 -11.52 22.61 23.13
N PRO A 348 -11.92 21.90 24.21
CA PRO A 348 -11.08 20.89 24.83
C PRO A 348 -10.88 19.67 23.91
N CYS A 349 -9.72 19.03 24.02
CA CYS A 349 -9.40 17.84 23.24
C CYS A 349 -10.33 16.68 23.61
N LYS A 350 -11.11 16.20 22.63
CA LYS A 350 -12.04 15.07 22.78
C LYS A 350 -11.36 13.69 22.67
N LEU A 351 -10.06 13.66 22.39
CA LEU A 351 -9.31 12.40 22.28
C LEU A 351 -9.07 11.81 23.66
N SER A 352 -9.11 10.48 23.76
CA SER A 352 -8.80 9.80 25.02
C SER A 352 -7.33 9.97 25.38
N SER A 353 -7.02 9.92 26.68
CA SER A 353 -5.65 9.99 27.22
C SER A 353 -4.72 8.89 26.70
N TYR A 354 -5.28 7.77 26.25
CA TYR A 354 -4.52 6.73 25.56
C TYR A 354 -4.10 7.17 24.15
N VAL A 355 -5.03 7.75 23.38
CA VAL A 355 -4.78 8.22 22.01
C VAL A 355 -3.81 9.40 22.00
N THR A 356 -3.99 10.38 22.89
CA THR A 356 -3.10 11.54 22.98
C THR A 356 -1.66 11.12 23.31
N ARG A 357 -1.46 10.23 24.30
CA ARG A 357 -0.13 9.69 24.63
C ARG A 357 0.51 8.95 23.47
N ASN A 358 -0.27 8.22 22.67
CA ASN A 358 0.27 7.55 21.50
C ASN A 358 0.75 8.53 20.42
N PHE A 359 0.02 9.62 20.18
CA PHE A 359 0.48 10.68 19.26
C PHE A 359 1.69 11.43 19.77
N ILE A 360 1.78 11.70 21.07
CA ILE A 360 2.98 12.31 21.65
C ILE A 360 4.18 11.39 21.46
N ARG A 361 4.03 10.08 21.75
CA ARG A 361 5.09 9.08 21.56
C ARG A 361 5.51 8.86 20.11
N GLU A 362 4.70 9.26 19.14
CA GLU A 362 5.13 9.23 17.74
C GLU A 362 6.27 10.23 17.51
N LEU A 363 6.19 11.42 18.11
CA LEU A 363 7.12 12.52 17.88
C LEU A 363 8.17 12.70 19.00
N ALA A 364 7.83 12.34 20.22
CA ALA A 364 8.59 12.65 21.43
C ALA A 364 8.85 11.42 22.30
N GLU A 365 9.82 11.55 23.20
CA GLU A 365 10.18 10.60 24.24
C GLU A 365 9.81 11.18 25.60
N LYS A 366 9.47 10.29 26.53
CA LYS A 366 9.17 10.68 27.89
C LYS A 366 10.48 10.83 28.66
N MET A 367 10.69 11.99 29.30
CA MET A 367 11.79 12.19 30.25
C MET A 367 11.31 11.76 31.65
N ASP A 368 11.11 12.71 32.55
CA ASP A 368 10.59 12.51 33.89
C ASP A 368 9.19 13.12 34.06
N GLY A 369 8.39 12.54 34.95
CA GLY A 369 7.07 13.06 35.30
C GLY A 369 6.10 13.09 34.10
N ASP A 370 5.65 14.28 33.72
CA ASP A 370 4.77 14.54 32.56
C ASP A 370 5.48 15.34 31.46
N THR A 371 6.80 15.35 31.46
CA THR A 371 7.62 16.09 30.50
C THR A 371 7.99 15.22 29.30
N TRP A 372 7.78 15.76 28.10
CA TRP A 372 8.05 15.12 26.83
C TRP A 372 9.06 15.93 26.02
N VAL A 373 10.05 15.27 25.42
CA VAL A 373 11.11 15.89 24.62
C VAL A 373 11.11 15.32 23.22
N LEU A 374 11.35 16.17 22.22
CA LEU A 374 11.41 15.75 20.83
C LEU A 374 12.45 14.64 20.63
N LYS A 375 12.08 13.59 19.88
CA LYS A 375 13.01 12.50 19.54
C LYS A 375 14.29 13.03 18.90
N GLY A 376 15.40 12.41 19.26
CA GLY A 376 16.73 12.78 18.75
C GLY A 376 17.39 13.98 19.43
N LEU A 377 16.71 14.70 20.34
CA LEU A 377 17.37 15.75 21.14
C LEU A 377 18.17 15.16 22.31
N MET A 378 17.64 14.13 23.00
CA MET A 378 18.35 13.53 24.14
C MET A 378 19.64 12.81 23.74
N THR A 379 19.67 12.19 22.56
CA THR A 379 20.87 11.51 22.04
C THR A 379 22.00 12.46 21.65
N ARG A 380 21.74 13.76 21.49
CA ARG A 380 22.77 14.77 21.21
C ARG A 380 23.39 15.39 22.45
N GLY A 381 22.74 15.29 23.61
CA GLY A 381 23.27 15.82 24.88
C GLY A 381 24.27 14.90 25.58
N ALA A 382 24.52 13.71 25.03
CA ALA A 382 25.42 12.69 25.60
C ALA A 382 26.66 12.43 24.71
N ALA A 383 26.99 13.35 23.80
CA ALA A 383 28.15 13.28 22.91
C ALA A 383 29.18 14.36 23.23
#